data_AF-A0A1X3D1R0-F1
#
_entry.id   AF-A0A1X3D1R0-F1
#
_cell.length_a   1.000
_cell.length_b   1.000
_cell.length_c   1.000
_cell.angle_alpha   90.00
_cell.angle_beta   90.00
_cell.angle_gamma   90.00
#
_symmetry.space_group_name_H-M   'P 1'
#
loop_
_entity.id
_entity.type
_entity.pdbx_description
1 polymer ?
#
loop_
_entity_poly.entity_id
_entity_poly.type
_entity_poly.pdbx_seq_one_letter_code
_entity_poly.pdbx_strand_id
1 'polypeptide(L)'
;MIAEFRQDYAALLNKRLAARDVRAVMREIMPKLYEKRRILLALWQIETRRHRLFQEMQGLLRQEFLAQAAAKFPGRDKNWEFQATLFATCVLTTLRFYFEQNILPPVEQVMSDWREMFDIMHGNL
;
A
#
# COMPACT_ATOMS: atom_id res chain seq x y z
N MET A 1 -16.26 2.49 14.32
CA MET A 1 -14.80 2.24 14.42
C MET A 1 -14.19 1.51 13.22
N ILE A 2 -14.37 0.20 13.00
CA ILE A 2 -13.75 -0.50 11.84
C ILE A 2 -14.38 -0.06 10.51
N ALA A 3 -15.70 0.10 10.45
CA ALA A 3 -16.40 0.57 9.24
C ALA A 3 -15.97 1.98 8.84
N GLU A 4 -15.86 2.90 9.78
CA GLU A 4 -15.34 4.27 9.56
C GLU A 4 -13.88 4.22 9.11
N PHE A 5 -13.03 3.40 9.74
CA PHE A 5 -11.65 3.21 9.30
C PHE A 5 -11.57 2.74 7.84
N ARG A 6 -12.43 1.80 7.43
CA ARG A 6 -12.50 1.32 6.05
C ARG A 6 -12.88 2.44 5.09
N GLN A 7 -13.88 3.24 5.45
CA GLN A 7 -14.35 4.34 4.63
C GLN A 7 -13.26 5.42 4.48
N ASP A 8 -12.59 5.77 5.58
CA ASP A 8 -11.43 6.66 5.57
C ASP A 8 -10.31 6.11 4.68
N TYR A 9 -9.98 4.82 4.82
CA TYR A 9 -8.91 4.19 4.06
C TYR A 9 -9.21 4.14 2.56
N ALA A 10 -10.44 3.79 2.17
CA ALA A 10 -10.87 3.84 0.78
C ALA A 10 -10.81 5.26 0.20
N ALA A 11 -11.19 6.28 0.98
CA ALA A 11 -11.08 7.67 0.55
C ALA A 11 -9.61 8.11 0.35
N LEU A 12 -8.70 7.68 1.23
CA LEU A 12 -7.27 7.92 1.08
C LEU A 12 -6.70 7.24 -0.18
N LEU A 13 -7.11 6.00 -0.45
CA LEU A 13 -6.74 5.29 -1.68
C LEU A 13 -7.23 6.02 -2.93
N ASN A 14 -8.51 6.41 -2.96
CA ASN A 14 -9.08 7.20 -4.07
C ASN A 14 -8.35 8.52 -4.30
N LYS A 15 -7.95 9.21 -3.23
CA LYS A 15 -7.14 10.43 -3.35
C LYS A 15 -5.77 10.15 -3.98
N ARG A 16 -5.14 9.02 -3.63
CA ARG A 16 -3.90 8.55 -4.27
C ARG A 16 -4.09 8.18 -5.74
N LEU A 17 -5.24 7.63 -6.13
CA LEU A 17 -5.55 7.28 -7.53
C LEU A 17 -5.67 8.51 -8.44
N ALA A 18 -6.37 9.52 -7.96
CA ALA A 18 -6.61 10.75 -8.71
C ALA A 18 -5.35 11.64 -8.81
N ALA A 19 -4.30 11.30 -8.05
CA ALA A 19 -3.10 12.09 -7.95
C ALA A 19 -2.22 11.94 -9.20
N ARG A 20 -1.93 13.07 -9.87
CA ARG A 20 -0.82 13.12 -10.84
C ARG A 20 0.54 12.95 -10.16
N ASP A 21 0.68 13.49 -8.95
CA ASP A 21 1.87 13.33 -8.12
C ASP A 21 1.57 12.42 -6.92
N VAL A 22 1.85 11.13 -7.10
CA VAL A 22 1.68 10.12 -6.06
C VAL A 22 2.56 10.42 -4.85
N ARG A 23 3.75 11.02 -5.02
CA ARG A 23 4.65 11.34 -3.91
C ARG A 23 4.09 12.45 -3.04
N ALA A 24 3.55 13.50 -3.65
CA ALA A 24 2.86 14.56 -2.91
C ALA A 24 1.71 14.00 -2.07
N VAL A 25 0.89 13.11 -2.64
CA VAL A 25 -0.24 12.52 -1.91
C VAL A 25 0.22 11.56 -0.81
N MET A 26 1.26 10.75 -1.05
CA MET A 26 1.80 9.88 0.00
C MET A 26 2.38 10.67 1.18
N ARG A 27 3.01 11.83 0.94
CA ARG A 27 3.47 12.73 2.03
C ARG A 27 2.32 13.25 2.88
N GLU A 28 1.13 13.45 2.30
CA GLU A 28 -0.06 13.86 3.03
C GLU A 28 -0.73 12.72 3.80
N ILE A 29 -0.80 11.53 3.20
CA ILE A 29 -1.53 10.38 3.74
C ILE A 29 -0.73 9.67 4.84
N MET A 30 0.60 9.56 4.68
CA MET A 30 1.44 8.75 5.57
C MET A 30 1.36 9.17 7.05
N PRO A 31 1.41 10.47 7.41
CA PRO A 31 1.25 10.89 8.81
C PRO A 31 -0.10 10.48 9.41
N LYS A 32 -1.19 10.60 8.65
CA LYS A 32 -2.56 10.24 9.09
C LYS A 32 -2.68 8.73 9.33
N LEU A 33 -2.04 7.91 8.50
CA LEU A 33 -1.98 6.46 8.71
C LEU A 33 -1.12 6.12 9.94
N TYR A 34 0.00 6.81 10.12
CA TYR A 34 0.91 6.61 11.24
C TYR A 34 0.27 6.97 12.60
N GLU A 35 -0.57 8.00 12.66
CA GLU A 35 -1.37 8.31 13.85
C GLU A 35 -2.26 7.13 14.25
N LYS A 36 -2.80 6.40 13.27
CA LYS A 36 -3.65 5.22 13.48
C LYS A 36 -2.87 3.91 13.65
N ARG A 37 -1.53 3.92 13.66
CA ARG A 37 -0.68 2.72 13.63
C ARG A 37 -0.99 1.67 14.70
N ARG A 38 -1.25 2.08 15.95
CA ARG A 38 -1.50 1.14 17.06
C ARG A 38 -2.78 0.34 16.82
N ILE A 39 -3.82 1.02 16.33
CA ILE A 39 -5.10 0.40 15.98
C ILE A 39 -4.91 -0.48 14.73
N LEU A 40 -4.17 -0.01 13.73
CA LEU A 40 -3.85 -0.78 12.53
C LEU A 40 -3.13 -2.10 12.85
N LEU A 41 -2.06 -2.05 13.65
CA LEU A 41 -1.32 -3.24 14.08
C LEU A 41 -2.21 -4.20 14.86
N ALA A 42 -3.03 -3.69 15.79
CA ALA A 42 -3.96 -4.52 16.55
C ALA A 42 -5.01 -5.18 15.64
N LEU A 43 -5.59 -4.44 14.69
CA LEU A 43 -6.60 -4.96 13.77
C LEU A 43 -6.00 -5.94 12.75
N TRP A 44 -4.72 -5.83 12.40
CA TRP A 44 -4.02 -6.79 11.54
C TRP A 44 -3.70 -8.11 12.24
N GLN A 45 -3.61 -8.14 13.58
CA GLN A 45 -3.41 -9.37 14.35
C GLN A 45 -4.69 -10.17 14.57
N ILE A 46 -5.87 -9.57 14.37
CA ILE A 46 -7.15 -10.26 14.55
C ILE A 46 -7.44 -11.11 13.31
N GLU A 47 -7.10 -12.40 13.36
CA GLU A 47 -7.40 -13.38 12.31
C GLU A 47 -8.75 -14.08 12.51
N THR A 48 -9.82 -13.33 12.83
CA THR A 48 -11.17 -13.94 12.97
C THR A 48 -11.95 -13.82 11.66
N ARG A 49 -12.87 -14.79 11.40
CA ARG A 49 -13.73 -14.82 10.19
C ARG A 49 -14.48 -13.51 9.91
N ARG A 50 -14.70 -12.64 10.91
CA ARG A 50 -15.49 -11.41 10.82
C ARG A 50 -14.65 -10.15 10.57
N HIS A 51 -13.34 -10.19 10.78
CA HIS A 51 -12.44 -9.04 10.67
C HIS A 51 -11.14 -9.44 9.96
N ARG A 52 -11.06 -9.18 8.65
CA ARG A 52 -9.88 -9.45 7.81
C ARG A 52 -9.32 -8.16 7.24
N LEU A 53 -9.13 -7.15 8.09
CA LEU A 53 -8.74 -5.80 7.65
C LEU A 53 -7.49 -5.82 6.77
N PHE A 54 -6.49 -6.65 7.13
CA PHE A 54 -5.28 -6.81 6.32
C PHE A 54 -5.59 -7.29 4.89
N GLN A 55 -6.41 -8.32 4.75
CA GLN A 55 -6.79 -8.89 3.45
C GLN A 55 -7.67 -7.93 2.65
N GLU A 56 -8.54 -7.18 3.32
CA GLU A 56 -9.36 -6.13 2.69
C GLU A 56 -8.48 -5.00 2.14
N MET A 57 -7.52 -4.50 2.93
CA MET A 57 -6.57 -3.49 2.46
C MET A 57 -5.72 -4.03 1.29
N GLN A 58 -5.31 -5.29 1.33
CA GLN A 58 -4.58 -5.94 0.24
C GLN A 58 -5.44 -6.02 -1.03
N GLY A 59 -6.73 -6.37 -0.90
CA GLY A 59 -7.68 -6.42 -1.99
C GLY A 59 -7.90 -5.05 -2.64
N LEU A 60 -8.08 -4.00 -1.83
CA LEU A 60 -8.21 -2.63 -2.33
C LEU A 60 -6.95 -2.21 -3.10
N LEU A 61 -5.76 -2.37 -2.52
CA LEU A 61 -4.49 -2.04 -3.18
C LEU A 61 -4.29 -2.79 -4.51
N ARG A 62 -4.70 -4.06 -4.58
CA ARG A 62 -4.67 -4.85 -5.82
C ARG A 62 -5.60 -4.28 -6.88
N GLN A 63 -6.87 -4.07 -6.53
CA GLN A 63 -7.87 -3.50 -7.45
C GLN A 63 -7.39 -2.15 -8.00
N GLU A 64 -6.80 -1.32 -7.14
CA GLU A 64 -6.26 -0.04 -7.55
C GLU A 64 -5.08 -0.13 -8.51
N PHE A 65 -4.18 -1.08 -8.29
CA PHE A 65 -3.08 -1.31 -9.21
C PHE A 65 -3.59 -1.76 -10.58
N LEU A 66 -4.54 -2.71 -10.59
CA LEU A 66 -5.12 -3.24 -11.82
C LEU A 66 -5.83 -2.15 -12.64
N ALA A 67 -6.60 -1.28 -11.98
CA ALA A 67 -7.26 -0.16 -12.63
C ALA A 67 -6.25 0.80 -13.28
N GLN A 68 -5.14 1.11 -12.58
CA GLN A 68 -4.07 1.95 -13.14
C GLN A 68 -3.34 1.28 -14.30
N ALA A 69 -3.04 -0.01 -14.19
CA ALA A 69 -2.37 -0.75 -15.25
C ALA A 69 -3.21 -0.80 -16.52
N ALA A 70 -4.52 -1.08 -16.39
CA ALA A 70 -5.46 -1.09 -17.50
C ALA A 70 -5.60 0.28 -18.18
N ALA A 71 -5.65 1.37 -17.40
CA ALA A 71 -5.73 2.72 -17.93
C ALA A 71 -4.43 3.18 -18.61
N LYS A 72 -3.27 2.83 -18.05
CA LYS A 72 -1.96 3.29 -18.54
C LYS A 72 -1.40 2.45 -19.69
N PHE A 73 -1.75 1.17 -19.76
CA PHE A 73 -1.24 0.22 -20.76
C PHE A 73 -2.40 -0.58 -21.39
N PRO A 74 -3.32 0.07 -22.10
CA PRO A 74 -4.46 -0.61 -22.70
C PRO A 74 -3.98 -1.69 -23.69
N GLY A 75 -4.58 -2.89 -23.60
CA GLY A 75 -4.29 -4.01 -24.50
C GLY A 75 -2.94 -4.70 -24.29
N ARG A 76 -2.15 -4.32 -23.28
CA ARG A 76 -0.86 -4.95 -23.00
C ARG A 76 -1.05 -6.26 -22.22
N ASP A 77 -0.66 -7.38 -22.84
CA ASP A 77 -0.67 -8.69 -22.20
C ASP A 77 0.52 -8.84 -21.22
N LYS A 78 0.19 -8.86 -19.93
CA LYS A 78 1.11 -9.06 -18.80
C LYS A 78 0.33 -9.73 -17.68
N ASN A 79 1.06 -10.40 -16.79
CA ASN A 79 0.49 -10.91 -15.55
C ASN A 79 0.27 -9.76 -14.54
N TRP A 80 -0.72 -8.91 -14.80
CA TRP A 80 -1.06 -7.77 -13.96
C TRP A 80 -1.51 -8.20 -12.56
N GLU A 81 -2.14 -9.37 -12.44
CA GLU A 81 -2.58 -9.92 -11.16
C GLU A 81 -1.40 -10.25 -10.23
N PHE A 82 -0.34 -10.84 -10.78
CA PHE A 82 0.89 -11.08 -10.05
C PHE A 82 1.52 -9.75 -9.58
N GLN A 83 1.63 -8.77 -10.47
CA GLN A 83 2.21 -7.46 -10.14
C GLN A 83 1.38 -6.71 -9.08
N ALA A 84 0.05 -6.75 -9.19
CA ALA A 84 -0.87 -6.16 -8.22
C ALA A 84 -0.71 -6.82 -6.84
N THR A 85 -0.59 -8.14 -6.82
CA THR A 85 -0.40 -8.92 -5.59
C THR A 85 0.93 -8.59 -4.90
N LEU A 86 2.02 -8.54 -5.67
CA LEU A 86 3.33 -8.17 -5.15
C LEU A 86 3.32 -6.72 -4.65
N PHE A 87 2.77 -5.79 -5.43
CA PHE A 87 2.63 -4.39 -5.06
C PHE A 87 1.90 -4.22 -3.72
N ALA A 88 0.70 -4.79 -3.59
CA ALA A 88 -0.08 -4.69 -2.35
C ALA A 88 0.65 -5.29 -1.15
N THR A 89 1.37 -6.40 -1.37
CA THR A 89 2.19 -7.04 -0.33
C THR A 89 3.34 -6.14 0.11
N CYS A 90 4.11 -5.58 -0.83
CA CYS A 90 5.18 -4.64 -0.51
C CYS A 90 4.66 -3.44 0.27
N VAL A 91 3.55 -2.82 -0.16
CA VAL A 91 2.95 -1.66 0.53
C VAL A 91 2.61 -2.00 1.98
N LEU A 92 1.85 -3.07 2.21
CA LEU A 92 1.39 -3.42 3.56
C LEU A 92 2.54 -3.89 4.45
N THR A 93 3.48 -4.66 3.91
CA THR A 93 4.66 -5.11 4.65
C THR A 93 5.54 -3.92 5.06
N THR A 94 5.74 -2.94 4.18
CA THR A 94 6.44 -1.70 4.54
C THR A 94 5.73 -0.96 5.67
N LEU A 95 4.41 -0.74 5.57
CA LEU A 95 3.67 -0.08 6.63
C LEU A 95 3.81 -0.82 7.97
N ARG A 96 3.66 -2.15 7.95
CA ARG A 96 3.83 -3.00 9.13
C ARG A 96 5.22 -2.88 9.73
N PHE A 97 6.27 -3.03 8.93
CA PHE A 97 7.67 -2.97 9.37
C PHE A 97 7.99 -1.68 10.13
N TYR A 98 7.64 -0.51 9.57
CA TYR A 98 7.91 0.77 10.21
C TYR A 98 6.99 1.05 11.40
N PHE A 99 5.72 0.66 11.31
CA PHE A 99 4.76 0.89 12.39
C PHE A 99 5.07 0.05 13.63
N GLU A 100 5.52 -1.19 13.47
CA GLU A 100 5.96 -2.05 14.58
C GLU A 100 7.15 -1.43 15.34
N GLN A 101 8.00 -0.68 14.64
CA GLN A 101 9.13 0.05 15.22
C GLN A 101 8.78 1.46 15.71
N ASN A 102 7.51 1.88 15.61
CA ASN A 102 7.07 3.22 15.95
C ASN A 102 7.83 4.31 15.17
N ILE A 103 8.07 4.06 13.88
CA ILE A 103 8.74 4.99 12.96
C ILE A 103 7.74 5.42 11.88
N LEU A 104 7.71 6.72 11.59
CA LEU A 104 6.97 7.24 10.42
C LEU A 104 7.72 6.83 9.14
N PRO A 105 7.10 6.10 8.20
CA PRO A 105 7.78 5.68 6.98
C PRO A 105 8.31 6.89 6.18
N PRO A 106 9.63 6.94 5.89
CA PRO A 106 10.20 7.97 5.03
C PRO A 106 9.86 7.68 3.57
N VAL A 107 8.77 8.27 3.06
CA VAL A 107 8.17 7.95 1.74
C VAL A 107 9.19 7.89 0.60
N GLU A 108 10.09 8.86 0.49
CA GLU A 108 11.08 8.89 -0.60
C GLU A 108 12.14 7.80 -0.46
N GLN A 109 12.61 7.56 0.76
CA GLN A 109 13.61 6.52 1.04
C GLN A 109 13.00 5.13 0.76
N VAL A 110 11.78 4.88 1.22
CA VAL A 110 11.06 3.62 0.95
C VAL A 110 10.99 3.31 -0.55
N MET A 111 10.69 4.32 -1.37
CA MET A 111 10.63 4.15 -2.83
C MET A 111 12.02 3.91 -3.43
N SER A 112 13.06 4.48 -2.83
CA SER A 112 14.45 4.18 -3.18
C SER A 112 14.83 2.75 -2.82
N ASP A 113 14.55 2.33 -1.58
CA ASP A 113 14.87 1.00 -1.04
C ASP A 113 14.20 -0.11 -1.87
N TRP A 114 12.95 0.12 -2.31
CA TRP A 114 12.27 -0.85 -3.18
C TRP A 114 12.98 -0.99 -4.52
N ARG A 115 13.44 0.10 -5.14
CA ARG A 115 14.19 0.05 -6.41
C ARG A 115 15.52 -0.67 -6.21
N GLU A 116 16.26 -0.30 -5.17
CA GLU A 116 17.53 -0.93 -4.83
C GLU A 116 17.38 -2.44 -4.61
N MET A 117 16.31 -2.88 -3.92
CA MET A 117 16.00 -4.30 -3.76
C MET A 117 15.84 -5.02 -5.12
N PHE A 118 15.16 -4.40 -6.09
CA PHE A 118 15.03 -4.99 -7.44
C PHE A 118 16.35 -4.94 -8.22
N ASP A 119 17.13 -3.88 -8.08
CA ASP A 119 18.42 -3.72 -8.75
C ASP A 119 19.45 -4.76 -8.27
N ILE A 120 19.49 -5.05 -6.96
CA ILE A 120 20.30 -6.12 -6.36
C ILE A 120 19.95 -7.49 -6.98
N MET A 121 18.65 -7.79 -7.14
CA MET A 121 18.21 -9.07 -7.73
C MET A 121 18.60 -9.19 -9.20
N HIS A 122 18.73 -8.08 -9.91
CA HIS A 122 19.15 -8.05 -11.31
C HIS A 122 20.68 -7.99 -11.49
N GLY A 123 21.45 -7.79 -10.42
CA GLY A 123 22.90 -7.61 -10.47
C GLY A 123 23.32 -6.27 -11.09
N ASN A 124 22.42 -5.29 -11.13
CA ASN A 124 22.68 -3.94 -11.64
C ASN A 124 23.01 -3.02 -10.45
N LEU A 125 24.22 -3.15 -9.90
CA LEU A 125 24.76 -2.19 -8.92
C LEU A 125 25.83 -1.32 -9.58
#